data_AF-A0A2N2I0R1-F1
#
_entry.id   AF-A0A2N2I0R1-F1
#
_cell.length_a   1.000
_cell.length_b   1.000
_cell.length_c   1.000
_cell.angle_alpha   90.00
_cell.angle_beta   90.00
_cell.angle_gamma   90.00
#
_symmetry.space_group_name_H-M   'P 1'
#
loop_
_entity.id
_entity.type
_entity.pdbx_description
1 polymer ?
#
loop_
_entity_poly.entity_id
_entity_poly.type
_entity_poly.pdbx_seq_one_letter_code
_entity_poly.pdbx_strand_id
1 'polypeptide(L)'
;MKLSFFAAAGFTVFILILFAGIFLNLFGLPGTVVVFFDVLFYAIFTGFDHIGLKIILFLLIFTIIAETIDLFFVIGGAFQPVASKKSFGAAALGALGGIFLLTPFCGGPGIWIGFFLGGLAGTLIIEFIHQSKLKAPFRMPGRVIFTMIGGKIFKGIIALSMIAFSLSNIYS
;
A
#
# COMPACT_ATOMS: atom_id res chain seq x y z
N MET A 1 -19.78 10.72 -22.89
CA MET A 1 -20.57 9.66 -22.23
C MET A 1 -20.67 10.04 -20.75
N LYS A 2 -21.83 10.46 -20.24
CA LYS A 2 -21.99 10.75 -18.80
C LYS A 2 -22.04 9.41 -18.07
N LEU A 3 -21.02 9.08 -17.26
CA LEU A 3 -21.16 7.98 -16.31
C LEU A 3 -22.41 8.24 -15.46
N SER A 4 -23.23 7.22 -15.24
CA SER A 4 -24.29 7.33 -14.24
C SER A 4 -23.64 7.69 -12.90
N PHE A 5 -24.34 8.49 -12.09
CA PHE A 5 -23.84 8.92 -10.78
C PHE A 5 -23.34 7.73 -9.93
N PHE A 6 -24.05 6.60 -10.00
CA PHE A 6 -23.70 5.36 -9.32
C PHE A 6 -22.38 4.75 -9.81
N ALA A 7 -22.11 4.75 -11.12
CA ALA A 7 -20.87 4.21 -11.67
C ALA A 7 -19.66 5.07 -11.27
N ALA A 8 -19.81 6.41 -11.27
CA ALA A 8 -18.76 7.32 -10.82
C ALA A 8 -18.48 7.19 -9.31
N ALA A 9 -19.52 7.03 -8.50
CA ALA A 9 -19.38 6.80 -7.06
C ALA A 9 -18.69 5.45 -6.78
N GLY A 10 -19.09 4.38 -7.46
CA GLY A 10 -18.46 3.06 -7.33
C GLY A 10 -16.98 3.08 -7.70
N PHE A 11 -16.64 3.73 -8.82
CA PHE A 11 -15.24 3.88 -9.24
C PHE A 11 -14.42 4.72 -8.25
N THR A 12 -15.01 5.76 -7.65
CA THR A 12 -14.34 6.57 -6.63
C THR A 12 -14.06 5.73 -5.38
N VAL A 13 -15.02 4.93 -4.93
CA VAL A 13 -14.84 4.02 -3.79
C VAL A 13 -13.74 3.00 -4.07
N PHE A 14 -13.72 2.40 -5.25
CA PHE A 14 -12.64 1.51 -5.71
C PHE A 14 -11.26 2.18 -5.56
N ILE A 15 -11.07 3.38 -6.13
CA ILE A 15 -9.80 4.10 -6.02
C ILE A 15 -9.41 4.38 -4.55
N LEU A 16 -10.37 4.75 -3.70
CA LEU A 16 -10.10 4.98 -2.27
C LEU A 16 -9.67 3.70 -1.55
N ILE A 17 -10.25 2.55 -1.88
CA ILE A 17 -9.87 1.26 -1.30
C ILE A 17 -8.47 0.86 -1.75
N LEU A 18 -8.07 1.11 -3.00
CA LEU A 18 -6.69 0.92 -3.45
C LEU A 18 -5.69 1.72 -2.64
N PHE A 19 -5.95 3.01 -2.39
CA PHE A 19 -5.11 3.85 -1.52
C PHE A 19 -5.09 3.32 -0.08
N ALA A 20 -6.24 2.90 0.45
CA ALA A 20 -6.33 2.30 1.77
C ALA A 20 -5.48 1.02 1.85
N GLY A 21 -5.50 0.17 0.82
CA GLY A 21 -4.67 -1.03 0.74
C GLY A 21 -3.17 -0.73 0.79
N ILE A 22 -2.68 0.26 0.03
CA ILE A 22 -1.29 0.72 0.13
C ILE A 22 -1.00 1.21 1.56
N PHE A 23 -1.90 2.00 2.12
CA PHE A 23 -1.72 2.59 3.44
C PHE A 23 -1.66 1.52 4.54
N LEU A 24 -2.49 0.48 4.46
CA LEU A 24 -2.49 -0.65 5.38
C LEU A 24 -1.16 -1.43 5.34
N ASN A 25 -0.56 -1.60 4.15
CA ASN A 25 0.76 -2.23 4.04
C ASN A 25 1.84 -1.45 4.82
N LEU A 26 1.72 -0.12 4.96
CA LEU A 26 2.65 0.68 5.77
C LEU A 26 2.60 0.34 7.25
N PHE A 27 1.52 -0.27 7.75
CA PHE A 27 1.37 -0.66 9.16
C PHE A 27 1.53 -2.18 9.36
N GLY A 28 1.97 -2.91 8.34
CA GLY A 28 2.15 -4.37 8.42
C GLY A 28 0.83 -5.15 8.39
N LEU A 29 -0.27 -4.48 8.02
CA LEU A 29 -1.57 -5.12 7.81
C LEU A 29 -1.64 -5.76 6.41
N PRO A 30 -2.59 -6.68 6.17
CA PRO A 30 -2.71 -7.39 4.90
C PRO A 30 -3.32 -6.51 3.79
N GLY A 31 -2.65 -5.43 3.43
CA GLY A 31 -3.14 -4.45 2.47
C GLY A 31 -3.19 -4.96 1.03
N THR A 32 -2.32 -5.90 0.63
CA THR A 32 -2.40 -6.54 -0.71
C THR A 32 -3.61 -7.46 -0.83
N VAL A 33 -4.08 -8.04 0.28
CA VAL A 33 -5.34 -8.79 0.33
C VAL A 33 -6.52 -7.86 0.10
N VAL A 34 -6.51 -6.67 0.72
CA VAL A 34 -7.55 -5.64 0.51
C VAL A 34 -7.58 -5.19 -0.96
N VAL A 35 -6.41 -4.90 -1.55
CA VAL A 35 -6.31 -4.54 -2.98
C VAL A 35 -6.86 -5.67 -3.86
N PHE A 36 -6.52 -6.93 -3.58
CA PHE A 36 -7.02 -8.06 -4.36
C PHE A 36 -8.55 -8.19 -4.31
N PHE A 37 -9.15 -8.14 -3.12
CA PHE A 37 -10.60 -8.26 -2.99
C PHE A 37 -11.33 -7.09 -3.63
N ASP A 38 -10.78 -5.87 -3.53
CA ASP A 38 -11.33 -4.70 -4.19
C ASP A 38 -11.39 -4.87 -5.71
N VAL A 39 -10.29 -5.31 -6.32
CA VAL A 39 -10.22 -5.60 -7.76
C VAL A 39 -11.11 -6.78 -8.16
N LEU A 40 -11.21 -7.81 -7.33
CA LEU A 40 -12.09 -8.96 -7.56
C LEU A 40 -13.56 -8.53 -7.55
N PHE A 41 -13.99 -7.74 -6.58
CA PHE A 41 -15.36 -7.23 -6.53
C PHE A 41 -15.65 -6.32 -7.71
N TYR A 42 -14.71 -5.43 -8.07
CA TYR A 42 -14.85 -4.61 -9.27
C TYR A 42 -15.05 -5.47 -10.53
N ALA A 43 -14.26 -6.55 -10.70
CA ALA A 43 -14.40 -7.47 -11.82
C ALA A 43 -15.77 -8.18 -11.84
N ILE A 44 -16.26 -8.63 -10.68
CA ILE A 44 -17.57 -9.29 -10.57
C ILE A 44 -18.70 -8.32 -10.94
N PHE A 45 -18.68 -7.10 -10.42
CA PHE A 45 -19.73 -6.10 -10.70
C PHE A 45 -19.71 -5.57 -12.14
N THR A 46 -18.55 -5.64 -12.81
CA THR A 46 -18.39 -5.28 -14.22
C THR A 46 -18.50 -6.49 -15.15
N GLY A 47 -18.91 -7.66 -14.65
CA GLY A 47 -19.11 -8.85 -15.48
C GLY A 47 -17.83 -9.42 -16.11
N PHE A 48 -16.66 -9.07 -15.56
CA PHE A 48 -15.33 -9.38 -16.11
C PHE A 48 -15.02 -8.72 -17.46
N ASP A 49 -15.73 -7.64 -17.82
CA ASP A 49 -15.55 -6.94 -19.09
C ASP A 49 -14.12 -6.39 -19.27
N HIS A 50 -13.57 -5.78 -18.22
CA HIS A 50 -12.23 -5.16 -18.24
C HIS A 50 -11.16 -6.00 -17.55
N ILE A 51 -11.54 -6.84 -16.58
CA ILE A 51 -10.63 -7.63 -15.77
C ILE A 51 -10.99 -9.10 -15.91
N GLY A 52 -10.28 -9.81 -16.78
CA GLY A 52 -10.47 -11.24 -16.97
C GLY A 52 -9.94 -12.11 -15.83
N LEU A 53 -10.38 -13.37 -15.79
CA LEU A 53 -9.97 -14.36 -14.77
C LEU A 53 -8.46 -14.57 -14.68
N LYS A 54 -7.72 -14.40 -15.79
CA LYS A 54 -6.25 -14.50 -15.82
C LYS A 54 -5.60 -13.43 -14.93
N ILE A 55 -6.13 -12.20 -14.95
CA ILE A 55 -5.60 -11.09 -14.15
C ILE A 55 -5.91 -11.33 -12.67
N ILE A 56 -7.12 -11.78 -12.36
CA ILE A 56 -7.49 -12.16 -10.98
C ILE A 56 -6.55 -13.25 -10.44
N LEU A 57 -6.27 -14.29 -11.22
CA LEU A 57 -5.35 -15.35 -10.79
C LEU A 57 -3.93 -14.81 -10.58
N PHE A 58 -3.47 -13.93 -11.46
CA PHE A 58 -2.17 -13.27 -11.32
C PHE A 58 -2.10 -12.43 -10.04
N LEU A 59 -3.11 -11.59 -9.78
CA LEU A 59 -3.21 -10.79 -8.57
C LEU A 59 -3.24 -11.66 -7.31
N LEU A 60 -3.98 -12.77 -7.34
CA LEU A 60 -4.03 -13.74 -6.23
C LEU A 60 -2.63 -14.30 -5.92
N ILE A 61 -1.87 -14.70 -6.94
CA ILE A 61 -0.50 -15.20 -6.77
C ILE A 61 0.38 -14.12 -6.12
N PHE A 62 0.31 -12.88 -6.60
CA PHE A 62 1.07 -11.76 -6.04
C PHE A 62 0.68 -11.46 -4.59
N THR A 63 -0.60 -11.51 -4.26
CA THR A 63 -1.08 -11.36 -2.88
C THR A 63 -0.51 -12.45 -1.99
N ILE A 64 -0.57 -13.72 -2.40
CA ILE A 64 0.00 -14.84 -1.63
C ILE A 64 1.50 -14.66 -1.42
N ILE A 65 2.25 -14.29 -2.47
CA ILE A 65 3.69 -14.05 -2.38
C ILE A 65 4.00 -12.90 -1.41
N ALA A 66 3.29 -11.78 -1.54
CA ALA A 66 3.48 -10.60 -0.70
C ALA A 66 3.22 -10.90 0.77
N GLU A 67 2.10 -11.54 1.10
CA GLU A 67 1.75 -11.89 2.47
C GLU A 67 2.67 -12.97 3.04
N THR A 68 3.06 -13.97 2.25
CA THR A 68 3.98 -15.03 2.71
C THR A 68 5.35 -14.45 3.06
N ILE A 69 5.87 -13.57 2.22
CA ILE A 69 7.17 -12.93 2.46
C ILE A 69 7.09 -12.00 3.67
N ASP A 70 6.02 -11.21 3.80
CA ASP A 70 5.82 -10.34 4.96
C ASP A 70 5.73 -11.16 6.27
N LEU A 71 4.96 -12.26 6.26
CA LEU A 71 4.90 -13.19 7.38
C LEU A 71 6.28 -13.78 7.72
N PHE A 72 7.07 -14.14 6.71
CA PHE A 72 8.43 -14.63 6.92
C PHE A 72 9.34 -13.58 7.58
N PHE A 73 9.25 -12.32 7.16
CA PHE A 73 9.96 -11.22 7.81
C PHE A 73 9.51 -11.02 9.25
N VAL A 74 8.20 -11.06 9.52
CA VAL A 74 7.64 -10.93 10.88
C VAL A 74 8.12 -12.06 11.80
N ILE A 75 8.05 -13.31 11.34
CA ILE A 75 8.56 -14.48 12.09
C ILE A 75 10.07 -14.38 12.30
N GLY A 76 10.81 -13.86 11.31
CA GLY A 76 12.24 -13.58 11.39
C GLY A 76 12.64 -12.45 12.34
N GLY A 77 11.69 -11.86 13.07
CA GLY A 77 11.91 -10.82 14.06
C GLY A 77 11.86 -9.40 13.51
N ALA A 78 11.28 -9.19 12.32
CA ALA A 78 10.99 -7.85 11.83
C ALA A 78 9.97 -7.19 12.76
N PHE A 79 10.32 -5.99 13.25
CA PHE A 79 9.42 -5.23 14.08
C PHE A 79 8.30 -4.65 13.22
N GLN A 80 7.06 -4.81 13.66
CA GLN A 80 5.94 -4.07 13.08
C GLN A 80 5.69 -2.82 13.92
N PRO A 81 5.74 -1.62 13.33
CA PRO A 81 5.49 -0.40 14.07
C PRO A 81 4.06 -0.42 14.59
N VAL A 82 3.94 -0.20 15.90
CA VAL A 82 2.65 -0.09 16.56
C VAL A 82 1.90 1.07 15.91
N ALA A 83 0.70 0.80 15.39
CA ALA A 83 -0.19 1.79 14.82
C ALA A 83 -0.61 2.81 15.88
N SER A 84 0.23 3.83 16.08
CA SER A 84 -0.02 4.95 16.98
C SER A 84 -0.70 6.08 16.23
N LYS A 85 -1.56 6.84 16.92
CA LYS A 85 -2.20 8.05 16.36
C LYS A 85 -1.18 9.02 15.73
N LYS A 86 0.02 9.12 16.31
CA LYS A 86 1.10 9.97 15.80
C LYS A 86 1.72 9.41 14.51
N SER A 87 1.94 8.09 14.46
CA SER A 87 2.50 7.41 13.29
C SER A 87 1.51 7.44 12.13
N PHE A 88 0.23 7.21 12.40
CA PHE A 88 -0.86 7.33 11.43
C PHE A 88 -0.96 8.74 10.83
N GLY A 89 -0.97 9.76 11.68
CA GLY A 89 -1.02 11.16 11.22
C GLY A 89 0.20 11.56 10.38
N ALA A 90 1.40 11.13 10.78
CA ALA A 90 2.61 11.39 10.02
C ALA A 90 2.66 10.63 8.69
N ALA A 91 2.18 9.39 8.65
CA ALA A 91 2.04 8.64 7.41
C ALA A 91 1.04 9.31 6.46
N ALA A 92 -0.10 9.80 6.97
CA ALA A 92 -1.09 10.51 6.15
C ALA A 92 -0.53 11.82 5.58
N LEU A 93 0.10 12.65 6.42
CA LEU A 93 0.75 13.89 5.98
C LEU A 93 1.91 13.63 5.02
N GLY A 94 2.72 12.61 5.29
CA GLY A 94 3.80 12.18 4.43
C GLY A 94 3.26 11.74 3.07
N ALA A 95 2.21 10.93 3.04
CA ALA A 95 1.59 10.45 1.80
C ALA A 95 1.02 11.60 0.95
N LEU A 96 0.33 12.55 1.57
CA LEU A 96 -0.16 13.76 0.90
C LEU A 96 0.99 14.62 0.36
N GLY A 97 2.04 14.83 1.17
CA GLY A 97 3.24 15.55 0.74
C GLY A 97 3.96 14.86 -0.42
N GLY A 98 4.04 13.53 -0.38
CA GLY A 98 4.63 12.71 -1.44
C GLY A 98 3.83 12.76 -2.74
N ILE A 99 2.48 12.72 -2.68
CA ILE A 99 1.62 12.98 -3.84
C ILE A 99 1.96 14.35 -4.43
N PHE A 100 1.92 15.41 -3.61
CA PHE A 100 2.12 16.77 -4.10
C PHE A 100 3.50 16.97 -4.73
N LEU A 101 4.52 16.29 -4.19
CA LEU A 101 5.89 16.36 -4.68
C LEU A 101 6.10 15.57 -5.99
N LEU A 102 5.56 14.36 -6.11
CA LEU A 102 5.83 13.48 -7.27
C LEU A 102 4.84 13.63 -8.43
N THR A 103 3.60 14.07 -8.16
CA THR A 103 2.56 14.23 -9.19
C THR A 103 3.00 15.16 -10.34
N PRO A 104 3.66 16.31 -10.10
CA PRO A 104 4.12 17.19 -11.18
C PRO A 104 5.14 16.55 -12.13
N PHE A 105 5.94 15.59 -11.65
CA PHE A 105 7.00 14.96 -12.45
C PHE A 105 6.53 13.72 -13.22
N CYS A 106 5.63 12.92 -12.63
CA CYS A 106 5.24 11.62 -13.18
C CYS A 106 3.73 11.47 -13.43
N GLY A 107 2.92 12.50 -13.23
CA GLY A 107 1.46 12.44 -13.42
C GLY A 107 0.79 11.38 -12.54
N GLY A 108 -0.07 10.54 -13.14
CA GLY A 108 -0.82 9.48 -12.46
C GLY A 108 0.05 8.52 -11.62
N PRO A 109 1.10 7.90 -12.19
CA PRO A 109 2.07 7.10 -11.43
C PRO A 109 2.70 7.85 -10.26
N GLY A 110 2.94 9.15 -10.42
CA GLY A 110 3.48 10.03 -9.37
C GLY A 110 2.58 10.10 -8.14
N ILE A 111 1.25 10.00 -8.31
CA ILE A 111 0.29 9.96 -7.20
C ILE A 111 0.50 8.68 -6.37
N TRP A 112 0.52 7.52 -7.01
CA TRP A 112 0.64 6.23 -6.30
C TRP A 112 2.00 6.05 -5.64
N ILE A 113 3.09 6.33 -6.38
CA ILE A 113 4.46 6.22 -5.87
C ILE A 113 4.69 7.27 -4.78
N GLY A 114 4.22 8.51 -5.00
CA GLY A 114 4.31 9.59 -4.03
C GLY A 114 3.56 9.27 -2.74
N PHE A 115 2.34 8.75 -2.84
CA PHE A 115 1.54 8.33 -1.68
C PHE A 115 2.29 7.26 -0.87
N PHE A 116 2.81 6.23 -1.53
CA PHE A 116 3.55 5.15 -0.86
C PHE A 116 4.85 5.64 -0.22
N LEU A 117 5.73 6.31 -0.98
CA LEU A 117 7.03 6.75 -0.48
C LEU A 117 6.90 7.82 0.60
N GLY A 118 5.98 8.76 0.40
CA GLY A 118 5.67 9.80 1.37
C GLY A 118 5.12 9.21 2.67
N GLY A 119 4.17 8.27 2.58
CA GLY A 119 3.62 7.59 3.75
C GLY A 119 4.64 6.73 4.48
N LEU A 120 5.50 6.02 3.74
CA LEU A 120 6.62 5.27 4.29
C LEU A 120 7.59 6.20 5.03
N ALA A 121 8.00 7.31 4.41
CA ALA A 121 8.89 8.30 5.03
C ALA A 121 8.28 8.88 6.32
N GLY A 122 7.01 9.28 6.29
CA GLY A 122 6.30 9.79 7.47
C GLY A 122 6.25 8.77 8.63
N THR A 123 5.99 7.51 8.31
CA THR A 123 6.00 6.41 9.29
C THR A 123 7.40 6.21 9.87
N LEU A 124 8.43 6.20 9.02
CA LEU A 124 9.81 5.98 9.44
C LEU A 124 10.35 7.14 10.29
N ILE A 125 10.03 8.39 9.96
CA ILE A 125 10.44 9.56 10.74
C ILE A 125 9.91 9.46 12.18
N ILE A 126 8.62 9.13 12.34
CA ILE A 126 8.04 8.96 13.69
C ILE A 126 8.64 7.76 14.41
N GLU A 127 8.89 6.66 13.71
CA GLU A 127 9.54 5.48 14.30
C GLU A 127 10.95 5.83 14.79
N PHE A 128 11.78 6.51 13.99
CA PHE A 128 13.11 6.96 14.38
C PHE A 128 13.10 7.92 15.57
N ILE A 129 12.15 8.87 15.60
CA ILE A 129 11.96 9.77 16.74
C ILE A 129 11.57 8.97 17.99
N HIS A 130 10.69 7.97 17.87
CA HIS A 130 10.29 7.12 18.98
C HIS A 130 11.47 6.32 19.53
N GLN A 131 12.21 5.63 18.65
CA GLN A 131 13.42 4.88 19.01
C GLN A 131 14.49 5.75 19.68
N SER A 132 14.66 6.99 19.22
CA SER A 132 15.64 7.92 19.80
C SER A 132 15.35 8.25 21.27
N LYS A 133 14.07 8.24 21.67
CA LYS A 133 13.63 8.53 23.04
C LYS A 133 13.67 7.31 23.97
N LEU A 134 13.79 6.10 23.43
CA LEU A 134 13.89 4.87 24.21
C LEU A 134 15.29 4.71 24.80
N LYS A 135 15.38 4.15 26.02
CA LYS A 135 16.67 3.78 26.66
C LYS A 135 17.29 2.60 25.93
N ALA A 136 18.62 2.46 25.98
CA ALA A 136 19.38 1.41 25.28
C ALA A 136 18.78 -0.02 25.35
N PRO A 137 18.20 -0.50 26.48
CA PRO A 137 17.60 -1.84 26.55
C PRO A 137 16.31 -2.00 25.71
N PHE A 138 15.62 -0.90 25.39
CA PHE A 138 14.35 -0.89 24.65
C PHE A 138 14.53 -0.39 23.21
N ARG A 139 15.75 0.02 22.81
CA ARG A 139 16.04 0.43 21.44
C ARG A 139 16.11 -0.79 20.53
N MET A 140 15.50 -0.67 19.37
CA MET A 140 15.56 -1.74 18.38
C MET A 140 16.95 -1.84 17.78
N PRO A 141 17.48 -3.07 17.60
CA PRO A 141 18.70 -3.27 16.85
C PRO A 141 18.51 -2.83 15.40
N GLY A 142 19.54 -2.23 14.79
CA GLY A 142 19.45 -1.74 13.40
C GLY A 142 19.06 -2.81 12.37
N ARG A 143 19.39 -4.09 12.62
CA ARG A 143 18.96 -5.23 11.78
C ARG A 143 17.44 -5.38 11.74
N VAL A 144 16.75 -5.10 12.84
CA VAL A 144 15.29 -5.20 12.95
C VAL A 144 14.62 -4.04 12.19
N ILE A 145 15.20 -2.84 12.24
CA ILE A 145 14.74 -1.69 11.46
C ILE A 145 14.94 -1.94 9.96
N PHE A 146 16.07 -2.52 9.57
CA PHE A 146 16.36 -2.82 8.16
C PHE A 146 15.39 -3.86 7.59
N THR A 147 15.12 -4.95 8.32
CA THR A 147 14.16 -5.98 7.90
C THR A 147 12.73 -5.44 7.82
N MET A 148 12.33 -4.58 8.76
CA MET A 148 11.05 -3.87 8.71
C MET A 148 10.94 -2.98 7.46
N ILE A 149 11.95 -2.16 7.15
CA ILE A 149 11.95 -1.30 5.97
C ILE A 149 11.89 -2.15 4.69
N GLY A 150 12.72 -3.20 4.62
CA GLY A 150 12.76 -4.12 3.48
C GLY A 150 11.43 -4.79 3.22
N GLY A 151 10.77 -5.34 4.25
CA GLY A 151 9.45 -5.95 4.12
C GLY A 151 8.39 -4.98 3.59
N LYS A 152 8.36 -3.75 4.13
CA LYS A 152 7.42 -2.71 3.67
C LYS A 152 7.67 -2.25 2.24
N ILE A 153 8.93 -2.06 1.84
CA ILE A 153 9.28 -1.69 0.47
C ILE A 153 8.86 -2.80 -0.48
N PHE A 154 9.17 -4.05 -0.15
CA PHE A 154 8.81 -5.20 -0.98
C PHE A 154 7.30 -5.32 -1.17
N LYS A 155 6.54 -5.30 -0.07
CA LYS A 155 5.07 -5.38 -0.09
C LYS A 155 4.45 -4.18 -0.81
N GLY A 156 5.01 -2.99 -0.62
CA GLY A 156 4.63 -1.77 -1.32
C GLY A 156 4.84 -1.84 -2.83
N ILE A 157 5.99 -2.36 -3.28
CA ILE A 157 6.27 -2.57 -4.71
C ILE A 157 5.23 -3.52 -5.31
N ILE A 158 4.94 -4.65 -4.65
CA ILE A 158 3.91 -5.58 -5.12
C ILE A 158 2.55 -4.89 -5.21
N ALA A 159 2.14 -4.16 -4.18
CA ALA A 159 0.86 -3.45 -4.18
C ALA A 159 0.76 -2.42 -5.32
N LEU A 160 1.83 -1.65 -5.54
CA LEU A 160 1.91 -0.68 -6.64
C LEU A 160 1.83 -1.38 -8.01
N SER A 161 2.52 -2.51 -8.19
CA SER A 161 2.41 -3.32 -9.41
C SER A 161 0.99 -3.84 -9.62
N MET A 162 0.36 -4.39 -8.58
CA MET A 162 -1.03 -4.87 -8.65
C MET A 162 -1.99 -3.75 -9.08
N ILE A 163 -1.84 -2.56 -8.51
CA ILE A 163 -2.66 -1.39 -8.84
C ILE A 163 -2.41 -0.92 -10.28
N ALA A 164 -1.14 -0.82 -10.67
CA ALA A 164 -0.77 -0.42 -12.03
C ALA A 164 -1.37 -1.39 -13.07
N PHE A 165 -1.22 -2.70 -12.87
CA PHE A 165 -1.80 -3.70 -13.77
C PHE A 165 -3.32 -3.64 -13.80
N SER A 166 -3.98 -3.45 -12.66
CA SER A 166 -5.43 -3.38 -12.58
C SER A 166 -5.97 -2.16 -13.33
N LEU A 167 -5.39 -0.98 -13.08
CA LEU A 167 -5.80 0.25 -13.76
C LEU A 167 -5.48 0.22 -15.25
N SER A 168 -4.33 -0.31 -15.66
CA SER A 168 -3.99 -0.43 -17.08
C SER A 168 -4.99 -1.29 -17.86
N ASN A 169 -5.59 -2.31 -17.23
CA ASN A 169 -6.64 -3.11 -17.88
C ASN A 169 -8.01 -2.44 -17.87
N ILE A 170 -8.32 -1.64 -16.85
CA ILE A 170 -9.57 -0.87 -16.80
C ILE A 170 -9.59 0.24 -17.85
N TYR A 171 -8.44 0.87 -18.12
CA TYR A 171 -8.32 1.98 -19.07
C TYR A 171 -7.91 1.55 -20.50
N SER A 172 -7.63 0.26 -20.73
CA SER A 172 -7.33 -0.28 -22.07
C SER A 172 -8.59 -0.65 -22.82
#